data_AF-A0A9W9ZS43-F1
#
_entry.id   AF-A0A9W9ZS43-F1
#
_cell.length_a   1.000
_cell.length_b   1.000
_cell.length_c   1.000
_cell.angle_alpha   90.00
_cell.angle_beta   90.00
_cell.angle_gamma   90.00
#
_symmetry.space_group_name_H-M   'P 1'
#
loop_
_entity.id
_entity.type
_entity.pdbx_description
1 polymer ?
#
loop_
_entity_poly.entity_id
_entity_poly.type
_entity_poly.pdbx_seq_one_letter_code
_entity_poly.pdbx_strand_id
1 'polypeptide(L)'
;MSFQFPSLKLKRTKDDRVSLLLKNLPSFNWSKLTDKEEIGRGSFGSVFVARYPANDHDERVVIKKLLGTEEGDRRLFLKEASILHRLRSKNVVKFKGICSTPCAIMLEYLSFDFTPFGGNDRVHSLEDFLHYIHAHDAVDAFPFHDKIVEDICSGMAYLHEQEICHRDLKPANILVSNKHYAGLDNQEDLRSVCMSEPIVCKVTDFGESRSQAVQTATICHTATHNVQRGSPAYLAPEVFSGNLLRSAVTIADMKAVDIWALGMVFFILINPDFKYPFETELNLASAGSSRVSWREVIENKFQKKEKPRHGQKYEIKQATDWFMISEAFEQCTSFTPSERPSVREIEELFSATETDKPIVRDIPLKVSQTSAVSNFDRSALVAGVALKEPAVIPNDATNGCAFLCLQIANLLLQDGDCSAKEDEWKDTASLVEDVIVNSPKHFNRLRDVSKFYDVMEAYQLLRQGGCISSYNISEEMITQQPVYSQFGRSALTNAVKSLCTDDRKTRIGLYTCGGYIVLIGCKYGKLFVIDTHPIHEDLGGNGNGLLKVFPFSDVKSLHEKHFKAM
;
A
#
# COMPACT_ATOMS: atom_id res chain seq x y z
N MET A 1 29.47 43.41 -58.90
CA MET A 1 30.02 42.04 -58.73
C MET A 1 29.42 41.46 -57.46
N SER A 2 28.38 40.64 -57.58
CA SER A 2 27.78 39.92 -56.45
C SER A 2 28.09 38.43 -56.61
N PHE A 3 28.84 37.91 -55.65
CA PHE A 3 29.23 36.51 -55.51
C PHE A 3 28.01 35.62 -55.27
N GLN A 4 27.86 34.55 -56.05
CA GLN A 4 26.94 33.43 -55.78
C GLN A 4 27.65 32.40 -54.90
N PHE A 5 27.09 32.09 -53.73
CA PHE A 5 27.52 30.94 -52.92
C PHE A 5 26.99 29.61 -53.50
N PRO A 6 27.72 28.49 -53.37
CA PRO A 6 27.29 27.19 -53.88
C PRO A 6 26.14 26.61 -53.04
N SER A 7 25.17 26.02 -53.72
CA SER A 7 24.02 25.35 -53.15
C SER A 7 24.36 23.98 -52.54
N LEU A 8 24.62 23.93 -51.23
CA LEU A 8 24.55 22.67 -50.48
C LEU A 8 23.09 22.39 -50.06
N LYS A 9 22.30 21.79 -50.97
CA LYS A 9 21.04 21.13 -50.62
C LYS A 9 21.28 19.64 -50.39
N LEU A 10 21.68 19.24 -49.18
CA LEU A 10 21.36 17.90 -48.71
C LEU A 10 19.94 17.90 -48.12
N LYS A 11 18.93 17.67 -48.98
CA LYS A 11 17.62 17.22 -48.51
C LYS A 11 17.77 15.76 -48.08
N ARG A 12 18.08 15.52 -46.80
CA ARG A 12 17.93 14.17 -46.20
C ARG A 12 16.47 13.75 -46.33
N THR A 13 16.22 12.60 -46.94
CA THR A 13 14.84 12.12 -47.15
C THR A 13 14.28 11.59 -45.81
N LYS A 14 12.94 11.46 -45.71
CA LYS A 14 12.29 10.91 -44.50
C LYS A 14 12.67 9.44 -44.27
N ASP A 15 13.00 8.72 -45.33
CA ASP A 15 13.44 7.31 -45.34
C ASP A 15 14.82 7.13 -44.67
N ASP A 16 15.72 8.11 -44.84
CA ASP A 16 17.04 8.11 -44.21
C ASP A 16 16.95 8.13 -42.68
N ARG A 17 15.96 8.82 -42.10
CA ARG A 17 15.81 8.94 -40.62
C ARG A 17 15.33 7.65 -39.96
N VAL A 18 14.39 6.95 -40.59
CA VAL A 18 13.86 5.67 -40.10
C VAL A 18 14.94 4.58 -40.18
N SER A 19 15.68 4.57 -41.30
CA SER A 19 16.83 3.69 -41.48
C SER A 19 17.97 3.99 -40.50
N LEU A 20 18.21 5.26 -40.15
CA LEU A 20 19.19 5.66 -39.14
C LEU A 20 18.78 5.23 -37.71
N LEU A 21 17.49 5.33 -37.38
CA LEU A 21 16.95 4.89 -36.08
C LEU A 21 17.17 3.39 -35.84
N LEU A 22 17.02 2.58 -36.89
CA LEU A 22 17.23 1.12 -36.83
C LEU A 22 18.70 0.72 -36.72
N LYS A 23 19.63 1.47 -37.32
CA LYS A 23 21.07 1.11 -37.36
C LYS A 23 21.73 1.04 -35.99
N ASN A 24 21.20 1.73 -34.99
CA ASN A 24 21.78 1.80 -33.65
C ASN A 24 21.05 0.90 -32.62
N LEU A 25 20.03 0.16 -33.04
CA LEU A 25 19.29 -0.75 -32.16
C LEU A 25 19.84 -2.18 -32.28
N PRO A 26 20.00 -2.92 -31.17
CA PRO A 26 20.32 -4.34 -31.24
C PRO A 26 19.24 -5.06 -32.03
N SER A 27 19.64 -5.92 -32.97
CA SER A 27 18.73 -6.62 -33.86
C SER A 27 18.72 -8.12 -33.61
N PHE A 28 17.58 -8.77 -33.86
CA PHE A 28 17.46 -10.23 -33.77
C PHE A 28 16.85 -10.80 -35.05
N ASN A 29 17.14 -12.08 -35.31
CA ASN A 29 16.58 -12.81 -36.45
C ASN A 29 15.35 -13.61 -36.02
N TRP A 30 14.18 -13.27 -36.57
CA TRP A 30 12.91 -13.94 -36.29
C TRP A 30 12.95 -15.46 -36.54
N SER A 31 13.66 -15.90 -37.58
CA SER A 31 13.76 -17.32 -37.95
C SER A 31 14.54 -18.15 -36.92
N LYS A 32 15.39 -17.52 -36.09
CA LYS A 32 16.14 -18.20 -35.03
C LYS A 32 15.33 -18.46 -33.76
N LEU A 33 14.17 -17.82 -33.61
CA LEU A 33 13.30 -18.08 -32.47
C LEU A 33 12.72 -19.49 -32.55
N THR A 34 12.66 -20.21 -31.44
CA THR A 34 11.99 -21.51 -31.31
C THR A 34 10.81 -21.40 -30.35
N ASP A 35 9.94 -22.42 -30.28
CA ASP A 35 8.80 -22.50 -29.36
C ASP A 35 7.92 -21.23 -29.31
N LYS A 36 7.54 -20.71 -30.50
CA LYS A 36 6.74 -19.48 -30.58
C LYS A 36 5.29 -19.78 -30.21
N GLU A 37 4.83 -19.23 -29.10
CA GLU A 37 3.45 -19.32 -28.63
C GLU A 37 2.83 -17.92 -28.58
N GLU A 38 1.70 -17.72 -29.27
CA GLU A 38 0.96 -16.44 -29.21
C GLU A 38 0.20 -16.39 -27.88
N ILE A 39 0.60 -15.48 -26.99
CA ILE A 39 -0.01 -15.31 -25.66
C ILE A 39 -1.06 -14.21 -25.62
N GLY A 40 -1.14 -13.37 -26.67
CA GLY A 40 -2.13 -12.32 -26.75
C GLY A 40 -2.14 -11.61 -28.09
N ARG A 41 -3.30 -11.05 -28.44
CA ARG A 41 -3.50 -10.24 -29.64
C ARG A 41 -4.32 -9.01 -29.30
N GLY A 42 -3.78 -7.84 -29.60
CA GLY A 42 -4.42 -6.55 -29.38
C GLY A 42 -4.51 -5.71 -30.65
N SER A 43 -4.97 -4.47 -30.49
CA SER A 43 -5.08 -3.48 -31.58
C SER A 43 -3.74 -3.09 -32.20
N PHE A 44 -2.64 -3.20 -31.44
CA PHE A 44 -1.29 -2.80 -31.86
C PHE A 44 -0.44 -3.96 -32.38
N GLY A 45 -0.88 -5.22 -32.21
CA GLY A 45 -0.05 -6.36 -32.61
C GLY A 45 -0.39 -7.68 -31.92
N SER A 46 0.38 -8.70 -32.25
CA SER A 46 0.40 -10.00 -31.56
C SER A 46 1.61 -10.06 -30.63
N VAL A 47 1.44 -10.66 -29.46
CA VAL A 47 2.49 -10.89 -28.47
C VAL A 47 2.77 -12.39 -28.39
N PHE A 48 4.04 -12.76 -28.48
CA PHE A 48 4.50 -14.15 -28.42
C PHE A 48 5.46 -14.36 -27.26
N VAL A 49 5.42 -15.55 -26.66
CA VAL A 49 6.56 -16.10 -25.92
C VAL A 49 7.37 -16.95 -26.89
N ALA A 50 8.69 -16.86 -26.82
CA ALA A 50 9.59 -17.67 -27.65
C ALA A 50 10.89 -17.96 -26.91
N ARG A 51 11.65 -18.94 -27.40
CA ARG A 51 13.04 -19.17 -27.01
C ARG A 51 13.99 -18.48 -28.00
N TYR A 52 14.98 -17.79 -27.47
CA TYR A 52 16.01 -17.09 -28.22
C TYR A 52 17.38 -17.67 -27.88
N PRO A 53 18.18 -18.12 -28.87
CA PRO A 53 19.49 -18.69 -28.60
C PRO A 53 20.47 -17.58 -28.19
N ALA A 54 20.90 -17.58 -26.92
CA ALA A 54 21.82 -16.59 -26.37
C ALA A 54 22.93 -17.29 -25.57
N ASN A 55 24.18 -17.24 -26.06
CA ASN A 55 25.40 -17.68 -25.36
C ASN A 55 25.25 -19.01 -24.59
N ASP A 56 25.27 -20.13 -25.34
CA ASP A 56 25.20 -21.52 -24.87
C ASP A 56 23.88 -22.00 -24.23
N HIS A 57 22.90 -21.13 -23.98
CA HIS A 57 21.57 -21.51 -23.49
C HIS A 57 20.42 -20.82 -24.24
N ASP A 58 19.27 -21.51 -24.32
CA ASP A 58 18.03 -20.95 -24.88
C ASP A 58 17.33 -20.08 -23.83
N GLU A 59 17.23 -18.78 -24.08
CA GLU A 59 16.57 -17.84 -23.18
C GLU A 59 15.10 -17.61 -23.57
N ARG A 60 14.17 -17.64 -22.60
CA ARG A 60 12.78 -17.22 -22.87
C ARG A 60 12.67 -15.69 -23.03
N VAL A 61 11.95 -15.26 -24.06
CA VAL A 61 11.73 -13.86 -24.42
C VAL A 61 10.27 -13.59 -24.78
N VAL A 62 9.87 -12.32 -24.70
CA VAL A 62 8.57 -11.84 -25.19
C VAL A 62 8.78 -11.06 -26.49
N ILE A 63 7.97 -11.35 -27.50
CA ILE A 63 8.04 -10.72 -28.82
C ILE A 63 6.73 -10.00 -29.13
N LYS A 64 6.75 -8.68 -29.17
CA LYS A 64 5.63 -7.84 -29.63
C LYS A 64 5.78 -7.65 -31.14
N LYS A 65 4.92 -8.27 -31.94
CA LYS A 65 4.91 -8.20 -33.40
C LYS A 65 3.83 -7.23 -33.88
N LEU A 66 4.22 -6.21 -34.63
CA LEU A 66 3.29 -5.29 -35.27
C LEU A 66 2.47 -6.03 -36.34
N LEU A 67 1.14 -5.88 -36.30
CA LEU A 67 0.23 -6.43 -37.32
C LEU A 67 -0.10 -5.40 -38.41
N GLY A 68 -0.07 -4.11 -38.09
CA GLY A 68 -0.33 -3.02 -39.03
C GLY A 68 0.74 -2.91 -40.11
N THR A 69 0.30 -2.71 -41.36
CA THR A 69 1.18 -2.55 -42.53
C THR A 69 1.37 -1.08 -42.93
N GLU A 70 0.69 -0.15 -42.25
CA GLU A 70 0.79 1.28 -42.53
C GLU A 70 2.14 1.86 -42.08
N GLU A 71 2.68 2.78 -42.88
CA GLU A 71 3.96 3.44 -42.58
C GLU A 71 3.89 4.27 -41.28
N GLY A 72 2.70 4.82 -40.97
CA GLY A 72 2.43 5.56 -39.74
C GLY A 72 2.61 4.70 -38.48
N ASP A 73 2.02 3.50 -38.49
CA ASP A 73 2.10 2.53 -37.40
C ASP A 73 3.53 2.02 -37.21
N ARG A 74 4.20 1.67 -38.31
CA ARG A 74 5.61 1.25 -38.28
C ARG A 74 6.49 2.34 -37.67
N ARG A 75 6.26 3.61 -37.99
CA ARG A 75 7.00 4.73 -37.42
C ARG A 75 6.77 4.89 -35.92
N LEU A 76 5.54 4.74 -35.44
CA LEU A 76 5.23 4.78 -34.00
C LEU A 76 5.90 3.61 -33.26
N PHE A 77 5.84 2.42 -33.83
CA PHE A 77 6.48 1.23 -33.31
C PHE A 77 8.01 1.36 -33.22
N LEU A 78 8.66 1.94 -34.23
CA LEU A 78 10.11 2.20 -34.20
C LEU A 78 10.48 3.29 -33.19
N LYS A 79 9.60 4.27 -32.95
CA LYS A 79 9.79 5.25 -31.88
C LYS A 79 9.69 4.58 -30.50
N GLU A 80 8.72 3.70 -30.29
CA GLU A 80 8.58 2.88 -29.07
C GLU A 80 9.87 2.10 -28.80
N ALA A 81 10.38 1.37 -29.79
CA ALA A 81 11.64 0.64 -29.69
C ALA A 81 12.83 1.55 -29.35
N SER A 82 12.90 2.75 -29.95
CA SER A 82 13.96 3.72 -29.67
C SER A 82 13.89 4.27 -28.24
N ILE A 83 12.69 4.53 -27.72
CA ILE A 83 12.48 4.95 -26.33
C ILE A 83 12.92 3.83 -25.40
N LEU A 84 12.32 2.64 -25.55
CA LEU A 84 12.63 1.43 -24.79
C LEU A 84 14.12 1.11 -24.73
N HIS A 85 14.83 1.24 -25.86
CA HIS A 85 16.26 0.98 -25.91
C HIS A 85 17.10 1.91 -25.04
N ARG A 86 16.65 3.13 -24.72
CA ARG A 86 17.38 4.07 -23.85
C ARG A 86 17.09 3.88 -22.37
N LEU A 87 16.01 3.19 -22.02
CA LEU A 87 15.58 3.02 -20.63
C LEU A 87 16.47 2.01 -19.91
N ARG A 88 16.95 2.40 -18.73
CA ARG A 88 17.82 1.62 -17.85
C ARG A 88 17.32 1.77 -16.42
N SER A 89 16.35 0.93 -16.05
CA SER A 89 15.82 0.84 -14.69
C SER A 89 15.50 -0.63 -14.37
N LYS A 90 15.62 -1.01 -13.10
CA LYS A 90 15.25 -2.35 -12.62
C LYS A 90 13.74 -2.60 -12.72
N ASN A 91 12.93 -1.53 -12.63
CA ASN A 91 11.46 -1.56 -12.63
C ASN A 91 10.82 -1.08 -13.95
N VAL A 92 11.59 -1.10 -15.05
CA VAL A 92 11.08 -0.89 -16.41
C VAL A 92 11.50 -2.08 -17.26
N VAL A 93 10.59 -2.61 -18.08
CA VAL A 93 10.86 -3.79 -18.91
C VAL A 93 12.09 -3.60 -19.80
N LYS A 94 12.99 -4.58 -19.79
CA LYS A 94 14.23 -4.54 -20.56
C LYS A 94 13.99 -4.83 -22.04
N PHE A 95 14.35 -3.87 -22.88
CA PHE A 95 14.48 -4.05 -24.32
C PHE A 95 15.69 -4.90 -24.68
N LYS A 96 15.50 -5.91 -25.53
CA LYS A 96 16.56 -6.82 -25.98
C LYS A 96 16.92 -6.68 -27.45
N GLY A 97 15.96 -6.34 -28.29
CA GLY A 97 16.24 -6.10 -29.69
C GLY A 97 15.03 -5.84 -30.56
N ILE A 98 15.29 -5.58 -31.83
CA ILE A 98 14.27 -5.33 -32.83
C ILE A 98 14.48 -6.20 -34.08
N CYS A 99 13.39 -6.62 -34.70
CA CYS A 99 13.37 -7.24 -36.01
C CYS A 99 12.65 -6.32 -36.98
N SER A 100 13.19 -6.15 -38.19
CA SER A 100 12.55 -5.34 -39.23
C SER A 100 11.52 -6.13 -40.02
N THR A 101 11.68 -7.46 -40.13
CA THR A 101 10.82 -8.32 -40.96
C THR A 101 10.67 -9.70 -40.30
N PRO A 102 9.52 -9.97 -39.65
CA PRO A 102 8.43 -9.03 -39.37
C PRO A 102 8.87 -7.90 -38.43
N CYS A 103 8.16 -6.78 -38.45
CA CYS A 103 8.44 -5.68 -37.53
C CYS A 103 8.06 -6.10 -36.10
N ALA A 104 9.06 -6.35 -35.26
CA ALA A 104 8.86 -6.92 -33.93
C ALA A 104 9.89 -6.40 -32.92
N ILE A 105 9.46 -6.19 -31.67
CA ILE A 105 10.30 -5.84 -30.53
C ILE A 105 10.45 -7.06 -29.64
N MET A 106 11.68 -7.35 -29.22
CA MET A 106 12.00 -8.37 -28.23
C MET A 106 12.23 -7.71 -26.87
N LEU A 107 11.53 -8.22 -25.87
CA LEU A 107 11.61 -7.83 -24.47
C LEU A 107 12.05 -9.02 -23.62
N GLU A 108 12.51 -8.73 -22.40
CA GLU A 108 12.69 -9.79 -21.40
C GLU A 108 11.36 -10.48 -21.06
N TYR A 109 11.43 -11.79 -20.77
CA TYR A 109 10.30 -12.55 -20.23
C TYR A 109 10.22 -12.36 -18.72
N LEU A 110 9.02 -12.11 -18.18
CA LEU A 110 8.76 -11.96 -16.75
C LEU A 110 7.53 -12.80 -16.40
N SER A 111 7.59 -13.47 -15.26
CA SER A 111 6.50 -14.28 -14.74
C SER A 111 6.62 -14.45 -13.24
N PHE A 112 5.49 -14.43 -12.54
CA PHE A 112 5.36 -14.94 -11.19
C PHE A 112 4.93 -16.41 -11.24
N ASP A 113 5.75 -17.29 -10.67
CA ASP A 113 5.57 -18.74 -10.60
C ASP A 113 5.10 -19.12 -9.20
N PHE A 114 3.91 -19.71 -9.07
CA PHE A 114 3.37 -20.10 -7.76
C PHE A 114 3.88 -21.47 -7.29
N THR A 115 4.62 -22.23 -8.11
CA THR A 115 5.14 -23.56 -7.76
C THR A 115 5.99 -23.61 -6.49
N PRO A 116 6.91 -22.66 -6.23
CA PRO A 116 7.66 -22.62 -4.96
C PRO A 116 6.77 -22.49 -3.71
N PHE A 117 5.53 -22.05 -3.87
CA PHE A 117 4.56 -21.84 -2.78
C PHE A 117 3.42 -22.88 -2.79
N GLY A 118 3.55 -23.95 -3.58
CA GLY A 118 2.56 -25.03 -3.64
C GLY A 118 1.40 -24.80 -4.63
N GLY A 119 1.43 -23.72 -5.42
CA GLY A 119 0.51 -23.52 -6.54
C GLY A 119 1.01 -24.16 -7.85
N ASN A 120 0.19 -24.17 -8.90
CA ASN A 120 0.58 -24.72 -10.21
C ASN A 120 0.48 -23.70 -11.36
N ASP A 121 0.12 -22.46 -11.04
CA ASP A 121 -0.13 -21.43 -12.02
C ASP A 121 1.07 -20.50 -12.19
N ARG A 122 1.09 -19.83 -13.34
CA ARG A 122 2.06 -18.80 -13.66
C ARG A 122 1.33 -17.62 -14.25
N VAL A 123 1.62 -16.43 -13.74
CA VAL A 123 1.01 -15.18 -14.18
C VAL A 123 2.06 -14.18 -14.64
N HIS A 124 1.65 -13.20 -15.46
CA HIS A 124 2.57 -12.28 -16.11
C HIS A 124 2.36 -10.82 -15.71
N SER A 125 1.14 -10.44 -15.35
CA SER A 125 0.78 -9.07 -15.00
C SER A 125 0.35 -8.96 -13.54
N LEU A 126 0.38 -7.73 -13.00
CA LEU A 126 -0.17 -7.43 -11.69
C LEU A 126 -1.68 -7.71 -11.65
N GLU A 127 -2.41 -7.46 -12.74
CA GLU A 127 -3.83 -7.80 -12.85
C GLU A 127 -4.07 -9.29 -12.57
N ASP A 128 -3.34 -10.16 -13.27
CA ASP A 128 -3.47 -11.61 -13.13
C ASP A 128 -3.03 -12.10 -11.74
N PHE A 129 -1.98 -11.49 -11.18
CA PHE A 129 -1.52 -11.78 -9.83
C PHE A 129 -2.58 -11.45 -8.78
N LEU A 130 -3.18 -10.25 -8.85
CA LEU A 130 -4.22 -9.82 -7.91
C LEU A 130 -5.47 -10.70 -8.02
N HIS A 131 -5.90 -11.02 -9.24
CA HIS A 131 -6.99 -11.98 -9.45
C HIS A 131 -6.67 -13.35 -8.87
N TYR A 132 -5.44 -13.86 -9.04
CA TYR A 132 -5.04 -15.15 -8.50
C TYR A 132 -5.12 -15.17 -6.97
N ILE A 133 -4.50 -14.21 -6.28
CA ILE A 133 -4.48 -14.18 -4.82
C ILE A 133 -5.88 -13.93 -4.24
N HIS A 134 -6.74 -13.17 -4.92
CA HIS A 134 -8.11 -12.99 -4.49
C HIS A 134 -8.93 -14.28 -4.65
N ALA A 135 -8.86 -14.92 -5.82
CA ALA A 135 -9.62 -16.13 -6.12
C ALA A 135 -9.26 -17.32 -5.22
N HIS A 136 -8.02 -17.36 -4.72
CA HIS A 136 -7.53 -18.40 -3.80
C HIS A 136 -7.53 -17.96 -2.33
N ASP A 137 -8.09 -16.78 -2.01
CA ASP A 137 -8.07 -16.18 -0.66
C ASP A 137 -6.67 -16.14 -0.02
N ALA A 138 -5.65 -15.91 -0.87
CA ALA A 138 -4.24 -15.99 -0.53
C ALA A 138 -3.59 -14.61 -0.29
N VAL A 139 -4.40 -13.56 -0.07
CA VAL A 139 -3.90 -12.18 0.14
C VAL A 139 -2.93 -12.11 1.33
N ASP A 140 -3.23 -12.81 2.42
CA ASP A 140 -2.36 -12.86 3.61
C ASP A 140 -1.09 -13.71 3.40
N ALA A 141 -1.14 -14.69 2.49
CA ALA A 141 0.03 -15.50 2.13
C ALA A 141 1.02 -14.72 1.25
N PHE A 142 0.56 -13.67 0.56
CA PHE A 142 1.38 -12.82 -0.30
C PHE A 142 1.24 -11.33 0.07
N PRO A 143 1.73 -10.90 1.25
CA PRO A 143 1.60 -9.53 1.75
C PRO A 143 2.57 -8.56 1.05
N PHE A 144 2.61 -8.57 -0.28
CA PHE A 144 3.65 -7.92 -1.08
C PHE A 144 3.33 -6.48 -1.50
N HIS A 145 2.26 -5.89 -0.95
CA HIS A 145 1.66 -4.66 -1.43
C HIS A 145 2.63 -3.47 -1.39
N ASP A 146 3.36 -3.32 -0.27
CA ASP A 146 4.37 -2.25 -0.13
C ASP A 146 5.49 -2.38 -1.16
N LYS A 147 5.96 -3.62 -1.42
CA LYS A 147 6.99 -3.88 -2.44
C LYS A 147 6.49 -3.62 -3.85
N ILE A 148 5.24 -3.98 -4.14
CA ILE A 148 4.60 -3.70 -5.42
C ILE A 148 4.53 -2.18 -5.65
N VAL A 149 4.14 -1.40 -4.62
CA VAL A 149 4.11 0.07 -4.70
C VAL A 149 5.52 0.64 -4.93
N GLU A 150 6.51 0.20 -4.16
CA GLU A 150 7.91 0.64 -4.29
C GLU A 150 8.41 0.46 -5.73
N ASP A 151 8.21 -0.74 -6.30
CA ASP A 151 8.68 -1.06 -7.64
C ASP A 151 7.95 -0.26 -8.73
N ILE A 152 6.63 -0.11 -8.63
CA ILE A 152 5.85 0.69 -9.59
C ILE A 152 6.29 2.16 -9.52
N CYS A 153 6.43 2.72 -8.31
CA CYS A 153 6.87 4.09 -8.11
C CYS A 153 8.27 4.30 -8.66
N SER A 154 9.22 3.39 -8.37
CA SER A 154 10.58 3.48 -8.90
C SER A 154 10.62 3.44 -10.43
N GLY A 155 9.78 2.61 -11.05
CA GLY A 155 9.61 2.58 -12.50
C GLY A 155 9.07 3.89 -13.06
N MET A 156 8.01 4.43 -12.46
CA MET A 156 7.35 5.67 -12.88
C MET A 156 8.20 6.92 -12.63
N ALA A 157 8.89 7.00 -11.49
CA ALA A 157 9.82 8.07 -11.16
C ALA A 157 10.93 8.14 -12.20
N TYR A 158 11.53 7.00 -12.53
CA TYR A 158 12.53 6.91 -13.60
C TYR A 158 11.99 7.41 -14.94
N LEU A 159 10.78 7.00 -15.35
CA LEU A 159 10.17 7.48 -16.60
C LEU A 159 9.95 8.99 -16.59
N HIS A 160 9.42 9.53 -15.49
CA HIS A 160 9.16 10.95 -15.35
C HIS A 160 10.45 11.77 -15.33
N GLU A 161 11.54 11.28 -14.74
CA GLU A 161 12.88 11.89 -14.79
C GLU A 161 13.48 11.90 -16.20
N GLN A 162 13.16 10.90 -17.01
CA GLN A 162 13.51 10.86 -18.44
C GLN A 162 12.56 11.70 -19.31
N GLU A 163 11.65 12.47 -18.69
CA GLU A 163 10.61 13.27 -19.36
C GLU A 163 9.75 12.44 -20.31
N ILE A 164 9.38 11.24 -19.84
CA ILE A 164 8.49 10.29 -20.52
C ILE A 164 7.24 10.10 -19.66
N CYS A 165 6.07 10.36 -20.24
CA CYS A 165 4.80 10.02 -19.62
C CYS A 165 4.29 8.69 -20.20
N HIS A 166 3.78 7.82 -19.32
CA HIS A 166 3.35 6.47 -19.64
C HIS A 166 2.06 6.47 -20.47
N ARG A 167 1.01 7.14 -19.96
CA ARG A 167 -0.29 7.44 -20.58
C ARG A 167 -1.29 6.29 -20.71
N ASP A 168 -0.89 5.06 -20.42
CA ASP A 168 -1.79 3.90 -20.29
C ASP A 168 -1.39 3.02 -19.08
N LEU A 169 -1.10 3.65 -17.94
CA LEU A 169 -0.70 2.91 -16.73
C LEU A 169 -1.92 2.20 -16.14
N LYS A 170 -1.80 0.88 -15.95
CA LYS A 170 -2.83 0.00 -15.37
C LYS A 170 -2.19 -1.32 -14.92
N PRO A 171 -2.86 -2.15 -14.09
CA PRO A 171 -2.32 -3.41 -13.61
C PRO A 171 -1.89 -4.38 -14.72
N ALA A 172 -2.62 -4.46 -15.85
CA ALA A 172 -2.23 -5.25 -17.01
C ALA A 172 -0.88 -4.83 -17.65
N ASN A 173 -0.47 -3.58 -17.46
CA ASN A 173 0.78 -3.00 -17.99
C ASN A 173 1.90 -2.94 -16.92
N ILE A 174 1.73 -3.67 -15.82
CA ILE A 174 2.76 -3.87 -14.79
C ILE A 174 3.07 -5.36 -14.76
N LEU A 175 4.27 -5.74 -15.21
CA LEU A 175 4.70 -7.13 -15.25
C LEU A 175 5.22 -7.57 -13.90
N VAL A 176 4.91 -8.80 -13.50
CA VAL A 176 5.36 -9.39 -12.24
C VAL A 176 6.39 -10.49 -12.46
N SER A 177 7.35 -10.61 -11.55
CA SER A 177 8.32 -11.69 -11.57
C SER A 177 8.81 -12.11 -10.21
N ASN A 178 9.09 -13.41 -10.08
CA ASN A 178 9.75 -14.01 -8.94
C ASN A 178 10.87 -14.96 -9.40
N LYS A 179 11.56 -14.59 -10.49
CA LYS A 179 12.60 -15.44 -11.10
C LYS A 179 13.79 -15.70 -10.19
N HIS A 180 14.04 -14.86 -9.19
CA HIS A 180 15.09 -15.08 -8.19
C HIS A 180 14.80 -16.29 -7.28
N TYR A 181 13.57 -16.83 -7.26
CA TYR A 181 13.27 -18.09 -6.58
C TYR A 181 13.64 -19.34 -7.40
N ALA A 182 14.02 -19.17 -8.67
CA ALA A 182 14.29 -20.31 -9.54
C ALA A 182 15.51 -21.10 -9.03
N GLY A 183 15.31 -22.39 -8.76
CA GLY A 183 16.35 -23.29 -8.27
C GLY A 183 16.52 -23.32 -6.76
N LEU A 184 15.69 -22.60 -5.99
CA LEU A 184 15.62 -22.76 -4.54
C LEU A 184 14.79 -23.99 -4.20
N ASP A 185 15.35 -24.89 -3.40
CA ASP A 185 14.77 -26.20 -3.06
C ASP A 185 14.44 -26.37 -1.57
N ASN A 186 15.02 -25.54 -0.70
CA ASN A 186 14.78 -25.58 0.74
C ASN A 186 13.95 -24.38 1.23
N GLN A 187 13.20 -24.59 2.32
CA GLN A 187 12.25 -23.61 2.84
C GLN A 187 12.93 -22.40 3.51
N GLU A 188 14.16 -22.54 4.01
CA GLU A 188 14.87 -21.45 4.67
C GLU A 188 15.33 -20.40 3.66
N ASP A 189 15.91 -20.83 2.54
CA ASP A 189 16.32 -19.96 1.44
C ASP A 189 15.11 -19.27 0.80
N LEU A 190 14.01 -20.00 0.60
CA LEU A 190 12.75 -19.42 0.11
C LEU A 190 12.24 -18.31 1.04
N ARG A 191 12.26 -18.53 2.36
CA ARG A 191 11.86 -17.51 3.34
C ARG A 191 12.81 -16.31 3.34
N SER A 192 14.11 -16.54 3.31
CA SER A 192 15.11 -15.47 3.29
C SER A 192 14.97 -14.58 2.06
N VAL A 193 14.84 -15.18 0.87
CA VAL A 193 14.63 -14.44 -0.38
C VAL A 193 13.30 -13.71 -0.34
N CYS A 194 12.22 -14.35 0.13
CA CYS A 194 10.91 -13.72 0.27
C CYS A 194 10.90 -12.50 1.19
N MET A 195 11.70 -12.51 2.27
CA MET A 195 11.84 -11.34 3.13
C MET A 195 12.58 -10.18 2.46
N SER A 196 13.52 -10.47 1.54
CA SER A 196 14.36 -9.45 0.90
C SER A 196 13.80 -8.90 -0.42
N GLU A 197 13.25 -9.77 -1.27
CA GLU A 197 12.71 -9.43 -2.59
C GLU A 197 11.55 -10.39 -2.90
N PRO A 198 10.36 -10.18 -2.30
CA PRO A 198 9.23 -11.12 -2.44
C PRO A 198 8.65 -11.19 -3.87
N ILE A 199 8.73 -10.07 -4.58
CA ILE A 199 8.21 -9.89 -5.93
C ILE A 199 8.99 -8.76 -6.59
N VAL A 200 9.12 -8.85 -7.92
CA VAL A 200 9.65 -7.78 -8.77
C VAL A 200 8.54 -7.31 -9.71
N CYS A 201 8.22 -6.02 -9.68
CA CYS A 201 7.30 -5.39 -10.62
C CYS A 201 8.04 -4.50 -11.63
N LYS A 202 7.63 -4.55 -12.90
CA LYS A 202 8.19 -3.71 -13.97
C LYS A 202 7.11 -3.10 -14.86
N VAL A 203 7.20 -1.80 -15.10
CA VAL A 203 6.31 -1.06 -16.01
C VAL A 203 6.61 -1.43 -17.47
N THR A 204 5.56 -1.63 -18.29
CA THR A 204 5.63 -2.02 -19.71
C THR A 204 4.56 -1.32 -20.57
N ASP A 205 4.59 -1.60 -21.88
CA ASP A 205 3.63 -1.16 -22.91
C ASP A 205 3.59 0.35 -23.21
N PHE A 206 4.70 0.84 -23.78
CA PHE A 206 4.94 2.24 -24.14
C PHE A 206 4.30 2.69 -25.47
N GLY A 207 3.29 1.96 -25.98
CA GLY A 207 2.67 2.25 -27.28
C GLY A 207 2.09 3.68 -27.36
N GLU A 208 1.59 4.18 -26.23
CA GLU A 208 1.04 5.53 -26.09
C GLU A 208 2.02 6.55 -25.50
N SER A 209 3.17 6.09 -24.99
CA SER A 209 4.17 6.96 -24.40
C SER A 209 4.87 7.85 -25.45
N ARG A 210 5.35 9.00 -25.00
CA ARG A 210 6.00 10.02 -25.83
C ARG A 210 7.16 10.61 -25.04
N SER A 211 8.22 11.10 -25.70
CA SER A 211 9.30 11.84 -25.01
C SER A 211 9.08 13.36 -25.11
N GLN A 212 9.72 14.15 -24.25
CA GLN A 212 9.63 15.62 -24.24
C GLN A 212 9.72 16.25 -25.65
N ALA A 213 10.63 15.77 -26.49
CA ALA A 213 10.85 16.24 -27.86
C ALA A 213 9.63 16.04 -28.81
N VAL A 214 8.65 15.22 -28.41
CA VAL A 214 7.45 14.85 -29.17
C VAL A 214 6.16 15.24 -28.42
N GLN A 215 6.19 15.35 -27.09
CA GLN A 215 5.01 15.53 -26.24
C GLN A 215 4.31 16.89 -26.40
N THR A 216 5.07 17.98 -26.59
CA THR A 216 4.49 19.35 -26.68
C THR A 216 3.95 19.70 -28.06
N ALA A 217 4.34 18.97 -29.11
CA ALA A 217 4.00 19.30 -30.51
C ALA A 217 2.89 18.41 -31.10
N THR A 218 2.43 17.36 -30.42
CA THR A 218 1.59 16.30 -31.03
C THR A 218 0.49 15.79 -30.10
N ILE A 219 -0.26 16.71 -29.51
CA ILE A 219 -1.58 16.39 -28.96
C ILE A 219 -2.64 16.49 -30.07
N CYS A 220 -2.36 17.28 -31.12
CA CYS A 220 -3.28 17.55 -32.22
C CYS A 220 -3.29 16.50 -33.35
N HIS A 221 -2.27 15.61 -33.46
CA HIS A 221 -2.14 14.69 -34.61
C HIS A 221 -2.53 13.23 -34.35
N THR A 222 -3.00 12.90 -33.15
CA THR A 222 -3.73 11.65 -32.87
C THR A 222 -5.19 11.94 -32.58
N ALA A 223 -5.82 12.72 -33.45
CA ALA A 223 -7.20 12.45 -33.85
C ALA A 223 -7.22 11.17 -34.71
N THR A 224 -6.74 10.05 -34.16
CA THR A 224 -7.32 8.76 -34.55
C THR A 224 -8.73 8.83 -34.00
N HIS A 225 -9.73 8.79 -34.89
CA HIS A 225 -11.17 8.92 -34.62
C HIS A 225 -11.76 7.95 -33.57
N ASN A 226 -10.94 7.20 -32.85
CA ASN A 226 -11.33 6.29 -31.77
C ASN A 226 -10.84 6.83 -30.42
N VAL A 227 -11.63 7.73 -29.84
CA VAL A 227 -11.57 8.13 -28.41
C VAL A 227 -11.79 6.91 -27.46
N GLN A 228 -12.00 5.71 -28.02
CA GLN A 228 -12.12 4.41 -27.34
C GLN A 228 -10.76 3.71 -27.05
N ARG A 229 -9.60 4.35 -27.25
CA ARG A 229 -8.28 3.68 -27.16
C ARG A 229 -7.59 3.65 -25.79
N GLY A 230 -8.24 4.10 -24.70
CA GLY A 230 -7.72 3.94 -23.33
C GLY A 230 -8.57 2.95 -22.52
N SER A 231 -8.03 2.41 -21.43
CA SER A 231 -8.84 1.75 -20.39
C SER A 231 -9.56 2.84 -19.59
N PRO A 232 -10.84 3.17 -19.87
CA PRO A 232 -11.47 4.41 -19.43
C PRO A 232 -11.54 4.58 -17.90
N ALA A 233 -11.54 3.47 -17.16
CA ALA A 233 -11.51 3.45 -15.70
C ALA A 233 -10.25 4.10 -15.09
N TYR A 234 -9.15 4.19 -15.84
CA TYR A 234 -7.86 4.72 -15.36
C TYR A 234 -7.58 6.15 -15.85
N LEU A 235 -8.45 6.72 -16.69
CA LEU A 235 -8.25 8.05 -17.26
C LEU A 235 -8.57 9.17 -16.26
N ALA A 236 -7.76 10.22 -16.25
CA ALA A 236 -7.95 11.39 -15.40
C ALA A 236 -9.13 12.26 -15.85
N PRO A 237 -9.83 12.98 -14.94
CA PRO A 237 -11.01 13.77 -15.24
C PRO A 237 -10.79 14.84 -16.32
N GLU A 238 -9.64 15.51 -16.30
CA GLU A 238 -9.27 16.54 -17.27
C GLU A 238 -9.08 16.01 -18.71
N VAL A 239 -8.83 14.70 -18.84
CA VAL A 239 -8.78 13.99 -20.13
C VAL A 239 -10.20 13.75 -20.66
N PHE A 240 -11.17 13.45 -19.78
CA PHE A 240 -12.57 13.25 -20.17
C PHE A 240 -13.22 14.53 -20.69
N SER A 241 -13.04 15.65 -19.98
CA SER A 241 -13.65 16.94 -20.32
C SER A 241 -13.08 17.59 -21.58
N GLY A 242 -12.02 17.04 -22.16
CA GLY A 242 -11.33 17.62 -23.32
C GLY A 242 -10.65 18.96 -23.03
N ASN A 243 -10.48 19.33 -21.75
CA ASN A 243 -9.83 20.58 -21.34
C ASN A 243 -8.35 20.61 -21.76
N LEU A 244 -7.69 19.44 -21.76
CA LEU A 244 -6.35 19.25 -22.31
C LEU A 244 -6.24 19.56 -23.82
N LEU A 245 -7.33 19.64 -24.57
CA LEU A 245 -7.31 19.99 -26.00
C LEU A 245 -7.38 21.51 -26.24
N ARG A 246 -7.67 22.32 -25.20
CA ARG A 246 -7.95 23.75 -25.34
C ARG A 246 -6.75 24.66 -25.05
N SER A 247 -5.62 24.12 -24.58
CA SER A 247 -4.40 24.88 -24.25
C SER A 247 -3.14 24.08 -24.57
N ALA A 248 -1.99 24.74 -24.66
CA ALA A 248 -0.71 24.07 -24.87
C ALA A 248 -0.37 23.22 -23.64
N VAL A 249 -0.60 21.91 -23.72
CA VAL A 249 -0.37 21.01 -22.60
C VAL A 249 1.12 20.87 -22.33
N THR A 250 1.48 21.01 -21.06
CA THR A 250 2.85 20.86 -20.59
C THR A 250 3.17 19.40 -20.27
N ILE A 251 4.46 19.10 -20.13
CA ILE A 251 4.89 17.79 -19.62
C ILE A 251 4.38 17.54 -18.19
N ALA A 252 4.28 18.58 -17.37
CA ALA A 252 3.79 18.49 -16.00
C ALA A 252 2.33 18.05 -15.95
N ASP A 253 1.49 18.59 -16.84
CA ASP A 253 0.09 18.17 -16.96
C ASP A 253 -0.02 16.68 -17.34
N MET A 254 0.83 16.21 -18.26
CA MET A 254 0.85 14.80 -18.66
C MET A 254 1.36 13.88 -17.55
N LYS A 255 2.34 14.34 -16.75
CA LYS A 255 2.78 13.62 -15.54
C LYS A 255 1.63 13.53 -14.53
N ALA A 256 0.88 14.61 -14.31
CA ALA A 256 -0.28 14.60 -13.41
C ALA A 256 -1.38 13.60 -13.85
N VAL A 257 -1.56 13.40 -15.16
CA VAL A 257 -2.46 12.34 -15.70
C VAL A 257 -1.93 10.94 -15.36
N ASP A 258 -0.62 10.70 -15.47
CA ASP A 258 -0.03 9.43 -15.04
C ASP A 258 -0.18 9.19 -13.53
N ILE A 259 -0.06 10.25 -12.70
CA ILE A 259 -0.26 10.15 -11.25
C ILE A 259 -1.70 9.73 -10.93
N TRP A 260 -2.69 10.27 -11.64
CA TRP A 260 -4.07 9.81 -11.48
C TRP A 260 -4.21 8.30 -11.79
N ALA A 261 -3.64 7.85 -12.92
CA ALA A 261 -3.66 6.46 -13.30
C ALA A 261 -2.93 5.56 -12.28
N LEU A 262 -1.83 6.04 -11.69
CA LEU A 262 -1.13 5.38 -10.59
C LEU A 262 -2.03 5.25 -9.36
N GLY A 263 -2.78 6.29 -9.01
CA GLY A 263 -3.79 6.22 -7.96
C GLY A 263 -4.84 5.13 -8.24
N MET A 264 -5.32 5.03 -9.47
CA MET A 264 -6.26 3.96 -9.86
C MET A 264 -5.64 2.55 -9.81
N VAL A 265 -4.32 2.42 -10.03
CA VAL A 265 -3.60 1.17 -9.76
C VAL A 265 -3.57 0.87 -8.26
N PHE A 266 -3.30 1.85 -7.41
CA PHE A 266 -3.34 1.68 -5.95
C PHE A 266 -4.73 1.29 -5.45
N PHE A 267 -5.79 1.85 -6.04
CA PHE A 267 -7.16 1.44 -5.74
C PHE A 267 -7.39 -0.06 -5.99
N ILE A 268 -6.94 -0.59 -7.15
CA ILE A 268 -7.08 -2.02 -7.45
C ILE A 268 -6.17 -2.87 -6.57
N LEU A 269 -4.97 -2.38 -6.27
CA LEU A 269 -4.03 -3.06 -5.39
C LEU A 269 -4.63 -3.32 -4.00
N ILE A 270 -5.39 -2.36 -3.45
CA ILE A 270 -6.06 -2.51 -2.14
C ILE A 270 -7.51 -3.03 -2.22
N ASN A 271 -7.97 -3.38 -3.44
CA ASN A 271 -9.28 -3.97 -3.72
C ASN A 271 -9.15 -5.07 -4.79
N PRO A 272 -8.42 -6.18 -4.50
CA PRO A 272 -8.15 -7.20 -5.49
C PRO A 272 -9.40 -8.02 -5.89
N ASP A 273 -10.53 -7.81 -5.23
CA ASP A 273 -11.85 -8.31 -5.64
C ASP A 273 -12.47 -7.55 -6.83
N PHE A 274 -11.88 -6.42 -7.23
CA PHE A 274 -12.33 -5.61 -8.36
C PHE A 274 -11.47 -5.86 -9.59
N LYS A 275 -12.11 -6.00 -10.74
CA LYS A 275 -11.44 -6.13 -12.05
C LYS A 275 -10.94 -4.79 -12.57
N TYR A 276 -11.65 -3.70 -12.26
CA TYR A 276 -11.29 -2.34 -12.68
C TYR A 276 -11.93 -1.28 -11.78
N PRO A 277 -11.37 -0.06 -11.73
CA PRO A 277 -12.00 1.05 -11.01
C PRO A 277 -13.40 1.32 -11.56
N PHE A 278 -14.31 1.75 -10.69
CA PHE A 278 -15.72 2.01 -11.00
C PHE A 278 -16.57 0.78 -11.37
N GLU A 279 -16.11 -0.44 -11.09
CA GLU A 279 -16.86 -1.65 -11.43
C GLU A 279 -18.28 -1.68 -10.82
N THR A 280 -18.42 -1.29 -9.55
CA THR A 280 -19.73 -1.22 -8.89
C THR A 280 -20.67 -0.26 -9.62
N GLU A 281 -20.19 0.94 -9.94
CA GLU A 281 -20.97 1.98 -10.63
C GLU A 281 -21.38 1.54 -12.03
N LEU A 282 -20.47 0.90 -12.76
CA LEU A 282 -20.72 0.41 -14.12
C LEU A 282 -21.72 -0.75 -14.12
N ASN A 283 -21.63 -1.66 -13.16
CA ASN A 283 -22.57 -2.76 -12.99
C ASN A 283 -23.98 -2.24 -12.63
N LEU A 284 -24.07 -1.26 -11.72
CA LEU A 284 -25.33 -0.62 -11.36
C LEU A 284 -25.99 0.12 -12.54
N ALA A 285 -25.19 0.82 -13.35
CA ALA A 285 -25.71 1.48 -14.55
C ALA A 285 -26.22 0.47 -15.58
N SER A 286 -25.54 -0.68 -15.71
CA SER A 286 -25.87 -1.75 -16.68
C SER A 286 -27.12 -2.54 -16.31
N ALA A 287 -27.51 -2.57 -15.03
CA ALA A 287 -28.75 -3.19 -14.58
C ALA A 287 -30.02 -2.48 -15.10
N GLY A 288 -29.91 -1.21 -15.54
CA GLY A 288 -31.04 -0.40 -16.00
C GLY A 288 -31.13 -0.15 -17.52
N SER A 289 -30.14 -0.58 -18.32
CA SER A 289 -30.10 -0.32 -19.77
C SER A 289 -29.19 -1.31 -20.51
N SER A 290 -29.60 -1.72 -21.72
CA SER A 290 -28.86 -2.68 -22.56
C SER A 290 -27.66 -2.09 -23.30
N ARG A 291 -27.43 -0.77 -23.24
CA ARG A 291 -26.24 -0.10 -23.76
C ARG A 291 -25.78 1.00 -22.80
N VAL A 292 -24.79 0.70 -21.97
CA VAL A 292 -24.15 1.67 -21.08
C VAL A 292 -22.83 2.11 -21.66
N SER A 293 -22.70 3.42 -21.89
CA SER A 293 -21.43 4.04 -22.21
C SER A 293 -20.62 4.19 -20.93
N TRP A 294 -19.54 3.42 -20.78
CA TRP A 294 -18.62 3.53 -19.64
C TRP A 294 -18.12 4.96 -19.45
N ARG A 295 -17.87 5.65 -20.58
CA ARG A 295 -17.42 7.03 -20.58
C ARG A 295 -18.41 7.95 -19.89
N GLU A 296 -19.70 7.83 -20.20
CA GLU A 296 -20.75 8.67 -19.63
C GLU A 296 -20.95 8.43 -18.14
N VAL A 297 -20.88 7.16 -17.70
CA VAL A 297 -21.01 6.80 -16.29
C VAL A 297 -19.87 7.41 -15.47
N ILE A 298 -18.63 7.23 -15.92
CA ILE A 298 -17.45 7.75 -15.23
C ILE A 298 -17.44 9.29 -15.28
N GLU A 299 -17.78 9.89 -16.42
CA GLU A 299 -17.85 11.34 -16.56
C GLU A 299 -18.90 11.96 -15.62
N ASN A 300 -20.05 11.32 -15.42
CA ASN A 300 -21.05 11.74 -14.42
C ASN A 300 -20.49 11.71 -13.00
N LYS A 301 -19.70 10.69 -12.65
CA LYS A 301 -19.03 10.59 -11.35
C LYS A 301 -18.04 11.73 -11.14
N PHE A 302 -17.24 12.03 -12.16
CA PHE A 302 -16.29 13.14 -12.11
C PHE A 302 -16.97 14.51 -11.99
N GLN A 303 -18.10 14.73 -12.65
CA GLN A 303 -18.88 15.96 -12.49
C GLN A 303 -19.35 16.17 -11.03
N LYS A 304 -19.59 15.08 -10.31
CA LYS A 304 -19.96 15.09 -8.87
C LYS A 304 -18.76 15.03 -7.92
N LYS A 305 -17.53 15.00 -8.46
CA LYS A 305 -16.29 14.76 -7.69
C LYS A 305 -16.33 13.45 -6.89
N GLU A 306 -16.94 12.42 -7.45
CA GLU A 306 -17.02 11.08 -6.86
C GLU A 306 -15.89 10.19 -7.39
N LYS A 307 -15.20 9.50 -6.47
CA LYS A 307 -14.18 8.46 -6.74
C LYS A 307 -14.83 7.06 -6.81
N PRO A 308 -14.12 6.01 -7.26
CA PRO A 308 -14.64 4.65 -7.26
C PRO A 308 -15.07 4.17 -5.87
N ARG A 309 -16.20 3.47 -5.77
CA ARG A 309 -16.58 2.74 -4.56
C ARG A 309 -15.88 1.39 -4.50
N HIS A 310 -15.52 0.99 -3.29
CA HIS A 310 -15.00 -0.35 -2.99
C HIS A 310 -15.96 -1.16 -2.12
N GLY A 311 -15.73 -2.47 -2.07
CA GLY A 311 -16.46 -3.40 -1.20
C GLY A 311 -15.96 -3.39 0.26
N GLN A 312 -16.61 -4.19 1.11
CA GLN A 312 -16.25 -4.31 2.54
C GLN A 312 -15.20 -5.39 2.82
N LYS A 313 -14.91 -6.28 1.85
CA LYS A 313 -14.04 -7.47 2.06
C LYS A 313 -12.69 -7.11 2.67
N TYR A 314 -12.08 -6.01 2.20
CA TYR A 314 -10.75 -5.57 2.60
C TYR A 314 -10.72 -4.27 3.41
N GLU A 315 -11.87 -3.82 3.96
CA GLU A 315 -11.97 -2.55 4.69
C GLU A 315 -11.02 -2.50 5.90
N ILE A 316 -10.87 -3.62 6.62
CA ILE A 316 -9.95 -3.72 7.76
C ILE A 316 -8.50 -3.55 7.29
N LYS A 317 -8.09 -4.24 6.22
CA LYS A 317 -6.72 -4.13 5.69
C LYS A 317 -6.42 -2.73 5.17
N GLN A 318 -7.37 -2.07 4.53
CA GLN A 318 -7.25 -0.67 4.13
C GLN A 318 -7.11 0.28 5.31
N ALA A 319 -7.72 -0.06 6.46
CA ALA A 319 -7.56 0.69 7.69
C ALA A 319 -6.27 0.38 8.45
N THR A 320 -5.60 -0.75 8.17
CA THR A 320 -4.40 -1.22 8.87
C THR A 320 -3.20 -1.36 7.93
N ASP A 321 -3.03 -2.54 7.33
CA ASP A 321 -1.86 -2.96 6.55
C ASP A 321 -1.60 -2.03 5.35
N TRP A 322 -2.68 -1.65 4.66
CA TRP A 322 -2.68 -0.89 3.40
C TRP A 322 -3.05 0.57 3.58
N PHE A 323 -3.09 1.06 4.81
CA PHE A 323 -3.46 2.44 5.13
C PHE A 323 -2.65 3.47 4.31
N MET A 324 -1.34 3.28 4.23
CA MET A 324 -0.45 4.15 3.44
C MET A 324 -0.77 4.16 1.95
N ILE A 325 -1.21 3.02 1.42
CA ILE A 325 -1.60 2.88 0.01
C ILE A 325 -2.97 3.53 -0.24
N SER A 326 -3.88 3.43 0.73
CA SER A 326 -5.16 4.15 0.71
C SER A 326 -4.95 5.67 0.70
N GLU A 327 -4.06 6.18 1.55
CA GLU A 327 -3.67 7.59 1.56
C GLU A 327 -3.02 8.04 0.25
N ALA A 328 -2.11 7.22 -0.30
CA ALA A 328 -1.49 7.50 -1.59
C ALA A 328 -2.54 7.54 -2.72
N PHE A 329 -3.51 6.62 -2.72
CA PHE A 329 -4.65 6.65 -3.65
C PHE A 329 -5.42 7.97 -3.54
N GLU A 330 -5.77 8.41 -2.33
CA GLU A 330 -6.52 9.64 -2.11
C GLU A 330 -5.79 10.88 -2.66
N GLN A 331 -4.48 10.98 -2.39
CA GLN A 331 -3.62 12.08 -2.88
C GLN A 331 -3.43 12.05 -4.40
N CYS A 332 -3.15 10.88 -4.98
CA CYS A 332 -2.96 10.70 -6.42
C CYS A 332 -4.21 11.03 -7.22
N THR A 333 -5.39 10.81 -6.63
CA THR A 333 -6.69 11.02 -7.26
C THR A 333 -7.35 12.35 -6.88
N SER A 334 -6.56 13.39 -6.54
CA SER A 334 -7.12 14.74 -6.45
C SER A 334 -7.72 15.17 -7.80
N PHE A 335 -8.94 15.71 -7.75
CA PHE A 335 -9.62 16.30 -8.91
C PHE A 335 -8.93 17.58 -9.40
N THR A 336 -8.06 18.18 -8.58
CA THR A 336 -7.19 19.30 -8.96
C THR A 336 -5.82 18.73 -9.36
N PRO A 337 -5.42 18.76 -10.66
CA PRO A 337 -4.17 18.12 -11.10
C PRO A 337 -2.91 18.63 -10.40
N SER A 338 -2.87 19.91 -10.03
CA SER A 338 -1.73 20.54 -9.34
C SER A 338 -1.58 20.17 -7.87
N GLU A 339 -2.61 19.55 -7.26
CA GLU A 339 -2.55 19.04 -5.88
C GLU A 339 -2.05 17.60 -5.82
N ARG A 340 -1.93 16.93 -6.97
CA ARG A 340 -1.43 15.55 -7.02
C ARG A 340 0.07 15.55 -6.75
N PRO A 341 0.58 14.60 -5.93
CA PRO A 341 2.00 14.51 -5.65
C PRO A 341 2.78 14.05 -6.89
N SER A 342 4.06 14.39 -6.93
CA SER A 342 5.04 13.75 -7.81
C SER A 342 5.31 12.32 -7.36
N VAL A 343 5.83 11.48 -8.27
CA VAL A 343 6.18 10.09 -7.90
C VAL A 343 7.22 10.04 -6.78
N ARG A 344 8.14 11.00 -6.73
CA ARG A 344 9.16 11.08 -5.66
C ARG A 344 8.55 11.37 -4.29
N GLU A 345 7.56 12.26 -4.20
CA GLU A 345 6.83 12.52 -2.95
C GLU A 345 6.05 11.28 -2.49
N ILE A 346 5.56 10.46 -3.43
CA ILE A 346 4.96 9.16 -3.12
C ILE A 346 6.05 8.18 -2.66
N GLU A 347 7.21 8.08 -3.32
CA GLU A 347 8.31 7.25 -2.85
C GLU A 347 8.73 7.62 -1.44
N GLU A 348 8.88 8.91 -1.12
CA GLU A 348 9.14 9.43 0.22
C GLU A 348 8.05 9.03 1.24
N LEU A 349 6.82 8.80 0.77
CA LEU A 349 5.73 8.31 1.60
C LEU A 349 5.94 6.86 2.07
N PHE A 350 6.53 6.02 1.21
CA PHE A 350 6.80 4.60 1.47
C PHE A 350 8.25 4.33 1.91
N SER A 351 9.18 5.23 1.59
CA SER A 351 10.60 5.12 1.88
C SER A 351 10.99 5.73 3.21
N ALA A 352 10.03 6.04 4.09
CA ALA A 352 10.30 6.38 5.48
C ALA A 352 11.08 5.21 6.09
N THR A 353 12.39 5.34 6.05
CA THR A 353 13.36 4.40 6.56
C THR A 353 13.01 4.11 8.02
N GLU A 354 13.34 2.93 8.55
CA GLU A 354 13.22 2.68 10.00
C GLU A 354 13.93 3.77 10.84
N THR A 355 14.88 4.50 10.24
CA THR A 355 15.56 5.64 10.83
C THR A 355 14.76 6.96 10.85
N ASP A 356 13.76 7.13 9.99
CA ASP A 356 12.84 8.29 9.97
C ASP A 356 11.49 7.99 10.64
N LYS A 357 11.18 6.70 10.88
CA LYS A 357 10.05 6.36 11.74
C LYS A 357 10.37 6.95 13.12
N PRO A 358 9.46 7.75 13.71
CA PRO A 358 9.62 8.14 15.09
C PRO A 358 9.88 6.87 15.90
N ILE A 359 10.97 6.80 16.67
CA ILE A 359 11.31 5.60 17.45
C ILE A 359 10.17 5.35 18.42
N VAL A 360 9.22 4.51 18.00
CA VAL A 360 8.16 3.99 18.84
C VAL A 360 8.85 2.97 19.73
N ARG A 361 8.83 3.26 21.03
CA ARG A 361 9.45 2.37 22.00
C ARG A 361 8.40 1.40 22.45
N ASP A 362 8.46 0.20 21.89
CA ASP A 362 7.73 -0.95 22.41
C ASP A 362 8.43 -1.42 23.68
N ILE A 363 7.69 -1.44 24.78
CA ILE A 363 8.13 -1.95 26.08
C ILE A 363 7.22 -3.14 26.39
N PRO A 364 7.58 -4.35 25.92
CA PRO A 364 6.85 -5.56 26.27
C PRO A 364 6.85 -5.72 27.77
N LEU A 365 5.68 -5.91 28.35
CA LEU A 365 5.54 -6.18 29.78
C LEU A 365 5.92 -7.64 30.05
N LYS A 366 6.31 -7.94 31.29
CA LYS A 366 6.58 -9.32 31.73
C LYS A 366 5.30 -10.11 32.01
N VAL A 367 4.16 -9.43 32.09
CA VAL A 367 2.87 -10.00 32.50
C VAL A 367 1.73 -9.44 31.65
N SER A 368 0.67 -10.24 31.50
CA SER A 368 -0.64 -9.83 30.97
C SER A 368 -1.74 -10.25 31.95
N GLN A 369 -2.98 -9.89 31.61
CA GLN A 369 -4.16 -10.42 32.27
C GLN A 369 -4.14 -11.97 32.38
N THR A 370 -3.66 -12.67 31.35
CA THR A 370 -3.57 -14.15 31.36
C THR A 370 -2.44 -14.65 32.27
N SER A 371 -1.31 -13.96 32.31
CA SER A 371 -0.17 -14.33 33.16
C SER A 371 -0.48 -14.25 34.66
N ALA A 372 -1.42 -13.38 35.05
CA ALA A 372 -1.92 -13.32 36.43
C ALA A 372 -2.60 -14.64 36.85
N VAL A 373 -3.31 -15.31 35.92
CA VAL A 373 -3.91 -16.63 36.11
C VAL A 373 -2.84 -17.71 36.19
N SER A 374 -1.93 -17.77 35.21
CA SER A 374 -0.93 -18.85 35.15
C SER A 374 0.08 -18.84 36.30
N ASN A 375 0.46 -17.65 36.79
CA ASN A 375 1.34 -17.53 37.96
C ASN A 375 0.68 -18.05 39.23
N PHE A 376 -0.65 -17.87 39.35
CA PHE A 376 -1.39 -18.46 40.45
C PHE A 376 -1.33 -19.99 40.40
N ASP A 377 -1.66 -20.59 39.25
CA ASP A 377 -1.69 -22.05 39.10
C ASP A 377 -0.34 -22.68 39.49
N ARG A 378 0.77 -22.09 39.06
CA ARG A 378 2.12 -22.52 39.46
C ARG A 378 2.39 -22.38 40.96
N SER A 379 1.99 -21.27 41.57
CA SER A 379 2.19 -21.06 43.01
C SER A 379 1.37 -22.04 43.86
N ALA A 380 0.16 -22.40 43.43
CA ALA A 380 -0.69 -23.39 44.09
C ALA A 380 -0.13 -24.81 44.00
N LEU A 381 0.47 -25.18 42.86
CA LEU A 381 1.18 -26.45 42.66
C LEU A 381 2.38 -26.60 43.59
N VAL A 382 3.19 -25.56 43.76
CA VAL A 382 4.36 -25.57 44.66
C VAL A 382 3.95 -25.64 46.14
N ALA A 383 2.79 -25.07 46.50
CA ALA A 383 2.24 -25.13 47.85
C ALA A 383 1.53 -26.47 48.19
N GLY A 384 1.53 -27.46 47.29
CA GLY A 384 1.02 -28.81 47.56
C GLY A 384 -0.51 -28.94 47.62
N VAL A 385 -1.25 -28.00 47.04
CA VAL A 385 -2.72 -28.03 47.05
C VAL A 385 -3.24 -28.74 45.79
N ALA A 386 -3.96 -29.86 45.94
CA ALA A 386 -4.59 -30.57 44.83
C ALA A 386 -5.85 -29.84 44.34
N LEU A 387 -5.88 -29.43 43.06
CA LEU A 387 -6.99 -28.71 42.44
C LEU A 387 -8.13 -29.69 42.05
N LYS A 388 -9.34 -29.49 42.62
CA LYS A 388 -10.61 -30.04 42.14
C LYS A 388 -11.43 -28.90 41.49
N GLU A 389 -12.03 -29.11 40.32
CA GLU A 389 -12.90 -28.12 39.66
C GLU A 389 -14.23 -27.89 40.40
N PRO A 390 -14.89 -26.71 40.29
CA PRO A 390 -14.36 -25.38 40.04
C PRO A 390 -14.67 -24.41 41.20
N ALA A 391 -13.66 -23.64 41.63
CA ALA A 391 -13.77 -22.28 42.19
C ALA A 391 -12.35 -21.75 42.46
N VAL A 392 -11.70 -21.14 41.47
CA VAL A 392 -10.36 -20.58 41.66
C VAL A 392 -10.34 -19.11 41.25
N ILE A 393 -10.17 -18.25 42.25
CA ILE A 393 -9.66 -16.89 42.08
C ILE A 393 -8.77 -16.56 43.28
N PRO A 394 -7.47 -16.79 43.19
CA PRO A 394 -6.53 -15.75 43.60
C PRO A 394 -5.68 -15.29 42.42
N ASN A 395 -5.83 -14.02 42.02
CA ASN A 395 -5.19 -13.34 40.89
C ASN A 395 -5.81 -13.46 39.48
N ASP A 396 -7.08 -13.84 39.33
CA ASP A 396 -7.71 -13.86 38.00
C ASP A 396 -8.00 -12.44 37.46
N ALA A 397 -7.26 -12.02 36.43
CA ALA A 397 -7.42 -10.75 35.75
C ALA A 397 -8.24 -10.85 34.44
N THR A 398 -8.84 -12.01 34.16
CA THR A 398 -9.71 -12.20 32.99
C THR A 398 -10.91 -11.26 33.07
N ASN A 399 -11.21 -10.60 31.94
CA ASN A 399 -12.27 -9.58 31.83
C ASN A 399 -12.10 -8.41 32.84
N GLY A 400 -10.89 -8.24 33.39
CA GLY A 400 -10.54 -7.25 34.41
C GLY A 400 -9.93 -5.98 33.82
N CYS A 401 -9.88 -5.86 32.49
CA CYS A 401 -9.26 -4.74 31.77
C CYS A 401 -9.77 -3.37 32.26
N ALA A 402 -11.08 -3.21 32.52
CA ALA A 402 -11.65 -1.97 33.08
C ALA A 402 -11.01 -1.59 34.43
N PHE A 403 -10.94 -2.56 35.34
CA PHE A 403 -10.42 -2.37 36.71
C PHE A 403 -8.92 -2.09 36.69
N LEU A 404 -8.17 -2.84 35.90
CA LEU A 404 -6.73 -2.66 35.73
C LEU A 404 -6.43 -1.28 35.15
N CYS A 405 -7.09 -0.90 34.05
CA CYS A 405 -6.86 0.40 33.42
C CYS A 405 -7.21 1.56 34.36
N LEU A 406 -8.30 1.47 35.12
CA LEU A 406 -8.67 2.50 36.11
C LEU A 406 -7.63 2.63 37.22
N GLN A 407 -7.09 1.53 37.72
CA GLN A 407 -6.07 1.57 38.76
C GLN A 407 -4.73 2.08 38.24
N ILE A 408 -4.32 1.68 37.04
CA ILE A 408 -3.15 2.24 36.35
C ILE A 408 -3.35 3.75 36.19
N ALA A 409 -4.51 4.19 35.69
CA ALA A 409 -4.82 5.60 35.51
C ALA A 409 -4.76 6.38 36.83
N ASN A 410 -5.34 5.83 37.91
CA ASN A 410 -5.31 6.44 39.23
C ASN A 410 -3.88 6.65 39.75
N LEU A 411 -2.99 5.68 39.56
CA LEU A 411 -1.59 5.79 39.99
C LEU A 411 -0.80 6.76 39.12
N LEU A 412 -0.98 6.71 37.80
CA LEU A 412 -0.29 7.62 36.88
C LEU A 412 -0.70 9.09 37.06
N LEU A 413 -1.94 9.36 37.48
CA LEU A 413 -2.41 10.72 37.80
C LEU A 413 -1.90 11.23 39.15
N GLN A 414 -1.46 10.34 40.05
CA GLN A 414 -0.89 10.70 41.35
C GLN A 414 0.64 10.85 41.30
N ASP A 415 1.27 10.24 40.31
CA ASP A 415 2.69 10.40 40.00
C ASP A 415 2.92 11.84 39.48
N GLY A 416 3.71 12.63 40.20
CA GLY A 416 3.82 14.08 39.96
C GLY A 416 4.37 14.44 38.57
N ASP A 417 4.00 15.62 38.06
CA ASP A 417 4.46 16.15 36.77
C ASP A 417 5.94 16.61 36.85
N CYS A 418 6.90 15.70 36.67
CA CYS A 418 8.33 15.99 36.57
C CYS A 418 8.85 15.82 35.13
N SER A 419 9.97 16.46 34.77
CA SER A 419 10.57 16.36 33.44
C SER A 419 11.25 15.00 33.21
N ALA A 420 10.93 14.35 32.08
CA ALA A 420 11.35 12.97 31.81
C ALA A 420 12.86 12.71 31.78
N LYS A 421 13.28 11.66 32.49
CA LYS A 421 14.49 10.87 32.21
C LYS A 421 14.15 9.56 31.49
N GLU A 422 15.10 9.01 30.75
CA GLU A 422 14.92 7.80 29.92
C GLU A 422 14.55 6.53 30.71
N ASP A 423 14.85 6.51 32.01
CA ASP A 423 14.54 5.41 32.94
C ASP A 423 13.07 5.39 33.41
N GLU A 424 12.32 6.50 33.30
CA GLU A 424 10.96 6.61 33.86
C GLU A 424 9.91 5.75 33.16
N TRP A 425 10.12 5.38 31.89
CA TRP A 425 9.22 4.46 31.20
C TRP A 425 9.40 3.01 31.63
N LYS A 426 10.58 2.63 32.15
CA LYS A 426 10.79 1.33 32.80
C LYS A 426 10.08 1.29 34.15
N ASP A 427 10.10 2.41 34.89
CA ASP A 427 9.37 2.54 36.15
C ASP A 427 7.86 2.49 35.91
N THR A 428 7.39 3.17 34.85
CA THR A 428 5.99 3.10 34.41
C THR A 428 5.60 1.66 34.03
N ALA A 429 6.42 0.97 33.25
CA ALA A 429 6.18 -0.44 32.92
C ALA A 429 6.13 -1.31 34.18
N SER A 430 7.06 -1.13 35.11
CA SER A 430 7.11 -1.88 36.38
C SER A 430 5.86 -1.63 37.24
N LEU A 431 5.38 -0.38 37.28
CA LEU A 431 4.14 -0.01 37.95
C LEU A 431 2.93 -0.71 37.32
N VAL A 432 2.86 -0.76 35.98
CA VAL A 432 1.79 -1.46 35.26
C VAL A 432 1.84 -2.96 35.54
N GLU A 433 3.02 -3.57 35.50
CA GLU A 433 3.23 -4.98 35.84
C GLU A 433 2.77 -5.29 37.27
N ASP A 434 3.12 -4.43 38.23
CA ASP A 434 2.70 -4.54 39.63
C ASP A 434 1.18 -4.47 39.79
N VAL A 435 0.52 -3.58 39.06
CA VAL A 435 -0.95 -3.49 39.04
C VAL A 435 -1.56 -4.77 38.48
N ILE A 436 -1.09 -5.26 37.32
CA ILE A 436 -1.57 -6.50 36.70
C ILE A 436 -1.46 -7.68 37.67
N VAL A 437 -0.35 -7.78 38.41
CA VAL A 437 -0.10 -8.91 39.32
C VAL A 437 -0.87 -8.80 40.64
N ASN A 438 -0.96 -7.60 41.23
CA ASN A 438 -1.41 -7.44 42.61
C ASN A 438 -2.83 -6.92 42.76
N SER A 439 -3.31 -6.11 41.82
CA SER A 439 -4.64 -5.51 41.93
C SER A 439 -5.81 -6.49 41.88
N PRO A 440 -5.78 -7.60 41.10
CA PRO A 440 -6.90 -8.54 41.08
C PRO A 440 -7.27 -9.09 42.47
N LYS A 441 -6.31 -9.21 43.40
CA LYS A 441 -6.58 -9.60 44.81
C LYS A 441 -7.58 -8.69 45.53
N HIS A 442 -7.63 -7.43 45.10
CA HIS A 442 -8.42 -6.38 45.72
C HIS A 442 -9.77 -6.27 45.03
N PHE A 443 -9.79 -6.07 43.71
CA PHE A 443 -11.05 -5.81 43.00
C PHE A 443 -11.87 -7.07 42.70
N ASN A 444 -11.29 -8.28 42.68
CA ASN A 444 -12.08 -9.51 42.47
C ASN A 444 -13.06 -9.81 43.61
N ARG A 445 -12.88 -9.20 44.79
CA ARG A 445 -13.87 -9.27 45.89
C ARG A 445 -15.08 -8.36 45.66
N LEU A 446 -14.96 -7.42 44.72
CA LEU A 446 -15.94 -6.38 44.44
C LEU A 446 -16.71 -6.64 43.14
N ARG A 447 -16.22 -7.54 42.29
CA ARG A 447 -16.79 -7.84 40.97
C ARG A 447 -17.12 -9.33 40.82
N ASP A 448 -18.04 -9.62 39.92
CA ASP A 448 -18.34 -10.94 39.39
C ASP A 448 -17.40 -11.22 38.21
N VAL A 449 -16.45 -12.13 38.38
CA VAL A 449 -15.45 -12.45 37.33
C VAL A 449 -16.06 -13.07 36.07
N SER A 450 -17.31 -13.56 36.14
CA SER A 450 -18.01 -14.10 34.97
C SER A 450 -18.61 -13.02 34.07
N LYS A 451 -18.62 -11.76 34.52
CA LYS A 451 -19.21 -10.62 33.80
C LYS A 451 -18.12 -9.67 33.27
N PHE A 452 -18.37 -9.09 32.09
CA PHE A 452 -17.64 -7.93 31.58
C PHE A 452 -18.18 -6.63 32.17
N TYR A 453 -17.29 -5.71 32.50
CA TYR A 453 -17.63 -4.41 33.06
C TYR A 453 -17.23 -3.31 32.11
N ASP A 454 -18.12 -2.33 31.94
CA ASP A 454 -17.71 -1.05 31.37
C ASP A 454 -16.88 -0.24 32.38
N VAL A 455 -16.30 0.86 31.91
CA VAL A 455 -15.42 1.73 32.69
C VAL A 455 -16.16 2.35 33.88
N MET A 456 -17.42 2.75 33.71
CA MET A 456 -18.18 3.45 34.75
C MET A 456 -18.63 2.52 35.86
N GLU A 457 -19.11 1.31 35.52
CA GLU A 457 -19.43 0.27 36.49
C GLU A 457 -18.18 -0.12 37.31
N ALA A 458 -17.04 -0.37 36.63
CA ALA A 458 -15.79 -0.72 37.31
C ALA A 458 -15.30 0.41 38.23
N TYR A 459 -15.43 1.68 37.80
CA TYR A 459 -15.06 2.83 38.62
C TYR A 459 -15.90 2.91 39.89
N GLN A 460 -17.22 2.76 39.80
CA GLN A 460 -18.10 2.80 40.95
C GLN A 460 -17.75 1.70 41.98
N LEU A 461 -17.48 0.48 41.51
CA LEU A 461 -17.09 -0.63 42.38
C LEU A 461 -15.74 -0.38 43.05
N LEU A 462 -14.73 0.08 42.31
CA LEU A 462 -13.41 0.42 42.88
C LEU A 462 -13.49 1.55 43.90
N ARG A 463 -14.35 2.55 43.67
CA ARG A 463 -14.58 3.66 44.60
C ARG A 463 -15.25 3.19 45.89
N GLN A 464 -16.30 2.38 45.78
CA GLN A 464 -16.99 1.79 46.93
C GLN A 464 -16.04 0.90 47.76
N GLY A 465 -15.16 0.16 47.08
CA GLY A 465 -14.14 -0.67 47.72
C GLY A 465 -12.89 0.07 48.20
N GLY A 466 -12.84 1.40 48.11
CA GLY A 466 -11.70 2.21 48.55
C GLY A 466 -10.39 1.93 47.81
N CYS A 467 -10.45 1.37 46.60
CA CYS A 467 -9.28 0.95 45.82
C CYS A 467 -8.66 2.09 45.01
N ILE A 468 -9.39 3.19 44.78
CA ILE A 468 -8.95 4.36 43.99
C ILE A 468 -9.44 5.68 44.61
N SER A 469 -8.72 6.77 44.35
CA SER A 469 -9.07 8.11 44.82
C SER A 469 -10.25 8.71 44.01
N SER A 470 -10.75 9.87 44.44
CA SER A 470 -11.86 10.53 43.76
C SER A 470 -11.32 11.40 42.63
N TYR A 471 -11.71 11.10 41.39
CA TYR A 471 -11.44 11.97 40.25
C TYR A 471 -12.65 12.01 39.31
N ASN A 472 -12.76 13.11 38.56
CA ASN A 472 -13.86 13.32 37.62
C ASN A 472 -13.61 12.46 36.37
N ILE A 473 -14.57 11.61 36.04
CA ILE A 473 -14.60 10.85 34.79
C ILE A 473 -15.73 11.42 33.94
N SER A 474 -15.41 11.78 32.70
CA SER A 474 -16.39 12.14 31.68
C SER A 474 -16.35 11.08 30.58
N GLU A 475 -17.50 10.52 30.25
CA GLU A 475 -17.66 9.60 29.14
C GLU A 475 -18.11 10.37 27.90
N GLU A 476 -17.44 10.13 26.77
CA GLU A 476 -17.77 10.76 25.49
C GLU A 476 -17.75 9.71 24.38
N MET A 477 -18.84 9.65 23.63
CA MET A 477 -18.90 8.85 22.40
C MET A 477 -18.26 9.64 21.26
N ILE A 478 -17.00 9.31 20.95
CA ILE A 478 -16.21 10.00 19.91
C ILE A 478 -16.88 9.90 18.53
N THR A 479 -17.48 8.75 18.21
CA THR A 479 -18.19 8.52 16.95
C THR A 479 -19.07 7.27 17.04
N GLN A 480 -20.13 7.20 16.23
CA GLN A 480 -20.91 5.97 16.00
C GLN A 480 -20.37 5.18 14.79
N GLN A 481 -19.43 5.75 14.03
CA GLN A 481 -18.82 5.09 12.89
C GLN A 481 -17.71 4.13 13.37
N PRO A 482 -17.52 2.97 12.72
CA PRO A 482 -16.44 2.05 13.05
C PRO A 482 -15.06 2.74 12.99
N VAL A 483 -14.14 2.31 13.85
CA VAL A 483 -12.75 2.84 13.84
C VAL A 483 -12.05 2.62 12.50
N TYR A 484 -12.48 1.62 11.72
CA TYR A 484 -11.97 1.34 10.38
C TYR A 484 -12.59 2.19 9.26
N SER A 485 -13.55 3.06 9.58
CA SER A 485 -14.03 4.07 8.64
C SER A 485 -13.10 5.29 8.64
N GLN A 486 -13.00 6.01 7.53
CA GLN A 486 -12.21 7.24 7.46
C GLN A 486 -12.63 8.24 8.55
N PHE A 487 -13.94 8.49 8.69
CA PHE A 487 -14.47 9.39 9.71
C PHE A 487 -14.15 8.90 11.13
N GLY A 488 -14.28 7.59 11.39
CA GLY A 488 -13.97 7.01 12.70
C GLY A 488 -12.50 7.14 13.07
N ARG A 489 -11.58 6.88 12.13
CA ARG A 489 -10.14 7.13 12.30
C ARG A 489 -9.85 8.59 12.58
N SER A 490 -10.41 9.51 11.80
CA SER A 490 -10.19 10.94 12.00
C SER A 490 -10.73 11.42 13.35
N ALA A 491 -11.89 10.91 13.78
CA ALA A 491 -12.46 11.23 15.09
C ALA A 491 -11.58 10.71 16.24
N LEU A 492 -11.11 9.46 16.15
CA LEU A 492 -10.16 8.91 17.12
C LEU A 492 -8.85 9.70 17.15
N THR A 493 -8.31 10.02 15.97
CA THR A 493 -7.09 10.83 15.81
C THR A 493 -7.22 12.18 16.51
N ASN A 494 -8.35 12.86 16.29
CA ASN A 494 -8.61 14.15 16.92
C ASN A 494 -8.79 14.03 18.44
N ALA A 495 -9.45 12.96 18.91
CA ALA A 495 -9.60 12.69 20.33
C ALA A 495 -8.24 12.48 21.01
N VAL A 496 -7.37 11.65 20.42
CA VAL A 496 -5.99 11.40 20.89
C VAL A 496 -5.15 12.68 20.86
N LYS A 497 -5.25 13.47 19.79
CA LYS A 497 -4.59 14.79 19.70
C LYS A 497 -5.06 15.73 20.81
N SER A 498 -6.33 15.69 21.19
CA SER A 498 -6.89 16.55 22.24
C SER A 498 -6.28 16.27 23.62
N LEU A 499 -5.94 15.01 23.92
CA LEU A 499 -5.22 14.61 25.14
C LEU A 499 -3.87 15.33 25.26
N CYS A 500 -3.23 15.63 24.14
CA CYS A 500 -1.87 16.17 24.08
C CYS A 500 -1.80 17.71 23.99
N THR A 501 -2.89 18.43 24.28
CA THR A 501 -2.93 19.91 24.17
C THR A 501 -2.14 20.67 25.24
N ASP A 502 -1.78 20.04 26.37
CA ASP A 502 -0.87 20.58 27.39
C ASP A 502 0.13 19.46 27.74
N ASP A 503 1.38 19.62 27.29
CA ASP A 503 2.46 18.64 27.40
C ASP A 503 3.02 18.50 28.83
N ARG A 504 2.67 19.43 29.71
CA ARG A 504 3.13 19.48 31.10
C ARG A 504 2.28 18.68 32.08
N LYS A 505 1.10 18.21 31.67
CA LYS A 505 0.17 17.49 32.54
C LYS A 505 -0.06 16.08 32.03
N THR A 506 -0.03 15.12 32.94
CA THR A 506 -0.48 13.77 32.63
C THR A 506 -1.97 13.77 32.30
N ARG A 507 -2.34 13.29 31.10
CA ARG A 507 -3.73 13.10 30.67
C ARG A 507 -3.97 11.69 30.21
N ILE A 508 -5.13 11.14 30.56
CA ILE A 508 -5.45 9.74 30.31
C ILE A 508 -6.87 9.67 29.75
N GLY A 509 -7.03 8.91 28.68
CA GLY A 509 -8.29 8.41 28.14
C GLY A 509 -8.33 6.89 28.24
N LEU A 510 -9.52 6.36 28.48
CA LEU A 510 -9.78 4.93 28.43
C LEU A 510 -10.56 4.65 27.15
N TYR A 511 -9.96 3.92 26.23
CA TYR A 511 -10.58 3.56 24.97
C TYR A 511 -11.22 2.19 25.07
N THR A 512 -12.52 2.13 24.78
CA THR A 512 -13.33 0.91 24.85
C THR A 512 -13.70 0.46 23.44
N CYS A 513 -13.34 -0.77 23.06
CA CYS A 513 -13.73 -1.37 21.79
C CYS A 513 -14.20 -2.81 22.00
N GLY A 514 -15.52 -3.02 21.94
CA GLY A 514 -16.12 -4.31 22.30
C GLY A 514 -15.80 -4.68 23.75
N GLY A 515 -15.22 -5.87 23.98
CA GLY A 515 -14.78 -6.32 25.31
C GLY A 515 -13.37 -5.86 25.72
N TYR A 516 -12.67 -5.11 24.86
CA TYR A 516 -11.32 -4.64 25.10
C TYR A 516 -11.32 -3.21 25.61
N ILE A 517 -10.51 -2.96 26.63
CA ILE A 517 -10.29 -1.64 27.21
C ILE A 517 -8.80 -1.39 27.24
N VAL A 518 -8.38 -0.32 26.59
CA VAL A 518 -6.99 0.09 26.42
C VAL A 518 -6.82 1.48 27.01
N LEU A 519 -5.71 1.71 27.69
CA LEU A 519 -5.40 3.02 28.27
C LEU A 519 -4.51 3.80 27.31
N ILE A 520 -4.95 4.99 26.92
CA ILE A 520 -4.23 5.90 26.04
C ILE A 520 -3.97 7.18 26.81
N GLY A 521 -2.77 7.74 26.76
CA GLY A 521 -2.49 8.97 27.50
C GLY A 521 -1.34 9.78 26.94
N CYS A 522 -1.20 10.99 27.46
CA CYS A 522 -0.03 11.83 27.26
C CYS A 522 0.66 12.03 28.60
N LYS A 523 1.96 11.71 28.67
CA LYS A 523 2.82 11.94 29.83
C LYS A 523 4.18 12.40 29.35
N TYR A 524 4.73 13.44 29.97
CA TYR A 524 6.02 14.03 29.58
C TYR A 524 6.07 14.52 28.11
N GLY A 525 4.95 15.04 27.60
CA GLY A 525 4.80 15.42 26.19
C GLY A 525 4.87 14.26 25.19
N LYS A 526 4.80 13.00 25.67
CA LYS A 526 4.80 11.80 24.83
C LYS A 526 3.46 11.09 24.95
N LEU A 527 2.92 10.69 23.81
CA LEU A 527 1.77 9.82 23.76
C LEU A 527 2.19 8.39 24.15
N PHE A 528 1.35 7.69 24.88
CA PHE A 528 1.56 6.31 25.24
C PHE A 528 0.26 5.50 25.19
N VAL A 529 0.41 4.20 24.94
CA VAL A 529 -0.67 3.21 24.97
C VAL A 529 -0.25 2.10 25.93
N ILE A 530 -1.14 1.72 26.83
CA ILE A 530 -0.98 0.55 27.71
C ILE A 530 -2.08 -0.43 27.36
N ASP A 531 -1.66 -1.57 26.83
CA ASP A 531 -2.52 -2.73 26.66
C ASP A 531 -2.14 -3.81 27.69
N THR A 532 -3.14 -4.28 28.44
CA THR A 532 -2.96 -5.31 29.47
C THR A 532 -3.24 -6.72 28.95
N HIS A 533 -3.73 -6.85 27.71
CA HIS A 533 -4.01 -8.13 27.06
C HIS A 533 -2.72 -8.73 26.46
N PRO A 534 -2.68 -10.05 26.19
CA PRO A 534 -1.58 -10.67 25.44
C PRO A 534 -1.43 -10.07 24.03
N ILE A 535 -0.24 -9.53 23.71
CA ILE A 535 0.10 -8.96 22.41
C ILE A 535 1.18 -9.80 21.73
N HIS A 536 0.98 -10.10 20.44
CA HIS A 536 1.91 -10.88 19.61
C HIS A 536 3.20 -10.10 19.29
N GLU A 537 4.29 -10.82 18.98
CA GLU A 537 5.59 -10.23 18.66
C GLU A 537 5.54 -9.27 17.47
N ASP A 538 4.71 -9.56 16.46
CA ASP A 538 4.53 -8.71 15.27
C ASP A 538 4.00 -7.30 15.58
N LEU A 539 3.37 -7.12 16.74
CA LEU A 539 2.85 -5.82 17.22
C LEU A 539 3.77 -5.15 18.24
N GLY A 540 4.97 -5.70 18.45
CA GLY A 540 5.93 -5.25 19.47
C GLY A 540 5.72 -5.91 20.84
N GLY A 541 4.86 -6.93 20.94
CA GLY A 541 4.62 -7.70 22.16
C GLY A 541 5.60 -8.85 22.35
N ASN A 542 5.31 -9.70 23.35
CA ASN A 542 6.04 -10.93 23.65
C ASN A 542 5.09 -12.03 24.21
N GLY A 543 3.81 -11.95 23.85
CA GLY A 543 2.73 -12.76 24.44
C GLY A 543 2.19 -12.23 25.77
N ASN A 544 2.70 -11.10 26.28
CA ASN A 544 2.16 -10.40 27.45
C ASN A 544 1.57 -9.03 27.07
N GLY A 545 1.27 -8.20 28.08
CA GLY A 545 0.86 -6.81 27.85
C GLY A 545 1.95 -5.96 27.22
N LEU A 546 1.58 -4.78 26.74
CA LEU A 546 2.46 -3.87 26.03
C LEU A 546 2.29 -2.44 26.53
N LEU A 547 3.40 -1.79 26.86
CA LEU A 547 3.47 -0.34 26.96
C LEU A 547 4.17 0.19 25.70
N LYS A 548 3.45 0.96 24.90
CA LYS A 548 3.96 1.57 23.67
C LYS A 548 4.09 3.06 23.85
N VAL A 549 5.28 3.61 23.61
CA VAL A 549 5.57 5.04 23.80
C VAL A 549 5.95 5.67 22.46
N PHE A 550 5.29 6.76 22.13
CA PHE A 550 5.51 7.51 20.89
C PHE A 550 6.40 8.74 21.18
N PRO A 551 7.34 9.10 20.30
CA PRO A 551 8.29 10.18 20.56
C PRO A 551 7.67 11.58 20.45
N PHE A 552 8.42 12.55 20.98
CA PHE A 552 7.99 13.92 21.26
C PHE A 552 7.74 14.80 20.01
N SER A 553 8.22 14.42 18.82
CA SER A 553 8.29 15.36 17.69
C SER A 553 6.97 15.69 17.00
N ASP A 554 5.90 14.91 17.16
CA ASP A 554 4.75 15.05 16.26
C ASP A 554 3.38 15.04 16.93
N VAL A 555 3.17 15.63 18.11
CA VAL A 555 1.76 15.83 18.54
C VAL A 555 1.04 16.81 17.60
N LYS A 556 1.74 17.86 17.14
CA LYS A 556 1.21 18.87 16.21
C LYS A 556 1.29 18.42 14.75
N SER A 557 2.28 17.61 14.42
CA SER A 557 2.56 17.03 13.10
C SER A 557 2.29 15.53 13.08
N LEU A 558 1.34 15.06 13.90
CA LEU A 558 0.89 13.66 13.90
C LEU A 558 0.18 13.44 12.56
N HIS A 559 1.00 13.16 11.55
CA HIS A 559 0.58 12.75 10.24
C HIS A 559 -0.05 11.38 10.40
N GLU A 560 -1.06 11.12 9.58
CA GLU A 560 -1.79 9.87 9.50
C GLU A 560 -0.87 8.62 9.46
N LYS A 561 0.37 8.76 8.95
CA LYS A 561 1.41 7.72 8.94
C LYS A 561 1.74 7.13 10.32
N HIS A 562 1.64 7.90 11.40
CA HIS A 562 2.00 7.44 12.76
C HIS A 562 0.90 6.62 13.44
N PHE A 563 -0.32 6.65 12.89
CA PHE A 563 -1.45 5.87 13.41
C PHE A 563 -1.41 4.40 13.00
N LYS A 564 -0.62 3.98 11.99
CA LYS A 564 -0.47 2.55 11.64
C LYS A 564 0.07 1.71 12.80
N ALA A 565 0.74 2.34 13.78
CA ALA A 565 1.36 1.69 14.93
C ALA A 565 0.52 1.75 16.23
N MET A 566 -0.53 2.58 16.29
CA MET A 566 -1.52 2.64 17.38
C MET A 566 -2.75 1.82 17.02
#